data_AF-X1UM80-F1
#
_entry.id   AF-X1UM80-F1
#
_cell.length_a   1.000
_cell.length_b   1.000
_cell.length_c   1.000
_cell.angle_alpha   90.00
_cell.angle_beta   90.00
_cell.angle_gamma   90.00
#
_symmetry.space_group_name_H-M   'P 1'
#
loop_
_entity.id
_entity.type
_entity.pdbx_description
1 polymer ?
#
loop_
_entity_poly.entity_id
_entity_poly.type
_entity_poly.pdbx_seq_one_letter_code
_entity_poly.pdbx_strand_id
1 'polypeptide(L)'
;MANLGNRSSLTTGEKTVTAAGTAEQVHTDLSVPEGFAVSIIAKYTNVGRIFYGGTKDEAEAHTANLDVEDYETFYVTNLNKIWIDAENDGEGIDYKVVQ
;
A
#
# COMPACT_ATOMS: atom_id res chain seq x y z
N MET A 1 -2.63 25.41 -15.24
CA MET A 1 -2.10 24.52 -14.19
C MET A 1 -3.03 24.64 -13.00
N ALA A 2 -3.65 23.55 -12.55
CA ALA A 2 -4.45 23.58 -11.33
C ALA A 2 -3.49 23.79 -10.15
N ASN A 3 -3.72 24.83 -9.36
CA ASN A 3 -2.95 25.07 -8.14
C ASN A 3 -3.50 24.08 -7.09
N LEU A 4 -2.77 22.99 -6.85
CA LEU A 4 -3.14 22.01 -5.85
C LEU A 4 -2.80 22.61 -4.47
N GLY A 5 -3.75 23.38 -3.92
CA GLY A 5 -3.61 24.01 -2.61
C GLY A 5 -3.54 23.00 -1.46
N ASN A 6 -3.38 23.50 -0.22
CA ASN A 6 -3.37 22.64 0.96
C ASN A 6 -4.65 21.81 1.09
N ARG A 7 -4.51 20.58 1.58
CA ARG A 7 -5.64 19.67 1.81
C ARG A 7 -6.45 20.09 3.04
N SER A 8 -7.77 19.88 2.98
CA SER A 8 -8.66 20.05 4.13
C SER A 8 -8.62 18.87 5.10
N SER A 9 -8.13 17.70 4.65
CA SER A 9 -7.99 16.50 5.46
C SER A 9 -6.84 15.60 4.99
N LEU A 10 -6.37 14.76 5.90
CA LEU A 10 -5.47 13.65 5.61
C LEU A 10 -6.29 12.41 5.23
N THR A 11 -5.71 11.55 4.40
CA THR A 11 -6.25 10.24 4.08
C THR A 11 -5.18 9.21 4.40
N THR A 12 -5.42 8.42 5.45
CA THR A 12 -4.52 7.38 5.94
C THR A 12 -5.33 6.17 6.37
N GLY A 13 -4.70 5.01 6.40
CA GLY A 13 -5.29 3.79 6.94
C GLY A 13 -4.26 2.68 7.02
N GLU A 14 -4.72 1.47 7.27
CA GLU A 14 -3.88 0.28 7.37
C GLU A 14 -4.45 -0.87 6.54
N LYS A 15 -3.59 -1.81 6.18
CA LYS A 15 -3.98 -3.09 5.60
C LYS A 15 -3.17 -4.19 6.26
N THR A 16 -3.88 -5.19 6.78
CA THR A 16 -3.29 -6.44 7.29
C THR A 16 -3.57 -7.55 6.28
N VAL A 17 -2.58 -8.41 6.03
CA VAL A 17 -2.72 -9.65 5.28
C VAL A 17 -3.13 -10.73 6.27
N THR A 18 -4.27 -11.36 6.01
CA THR A 18 -4.87 -12.34 6.92
C THR A 18 -4.14 -13.68 6.86
N ALA A 19 -3.70 -14.07 5.67
CA ALA A 19 -2.99 -15.32 5.41
C ALA A 19 -1.83 -15.06 4.44
N ALA A 20 -0.61 -15.35 4.88
CA ALA A 20 0.61 -15.26 4.08
C ALA A 20 0.52 -16.15 2.83
N GLY A 21 1.01 -15.65 1.70
CA GLY A 21 0.88 -16.29 0.40
C GLY A 21 -0.47 -16.08 -0.28
N THR A 22 -1.35 -15.25 0.29
CA THR A 22 -2.62 -14.85 -0.34
C THR A 22 -2.71 -13.33 -0.36
N ALA A 23 -2.35 -12.72 -1.49
CA ALA A 23 -2.31 -11.27 -1.58
C ALA A 23 -3.71 -10.65 -1.47
N GLU A 24 -3.74 -9.48 -0.83
CA GLU A 24 -4.95 -8.69 -0.60
C GLU A 24 -4.78 -7.25 -1.14
N GLN A 25 -5.85 -6.68 -1.69
CA GLN A 25 -5.85 -5.26 -2.08
C GLN A 25 -5.69 -4.37 -0.84
N VAL A 26 -4.89 -3.31 -0.97
CA VAL A 26 -4.71 -2.30 0.08
C VAL A 26 -6.05 -1.66 0.45
N HIS A 27 -6.88 -1.35 -0.55
CA HIS A 27 -8.25 -0.90 -0.35
C HIS A 27 -9.12 -1.36 -1.52
N THR A 28 -10.41 -1.62 -1.30
CA THR A 28 -11.33 -2.10 -2.35
C THR A 28 -11.73 -1.01 -3.33
N ASP A 29 -11.97 0.21 -2.82
CA ASP A 29 -12.29 1.38 -3.65
C ASP A 29 -11.96 2.70 -2.94
N LEU A 30 -10.70 3.15 -3.00
CA LEU A 30 -10.31 4.47 -2.50
C LEU A 30 -9.60 5.24 -3.61
N SER A 31 -10.30 6.24 -4.15
CA SER A 31 -9.81 7.08 -5.23
C SER A 31 -8.66 7.98 -4.79
N VAL A 32 -7.65 8.08 -5.65
CA VAL A 32 -6.50 8.97 -5.51
C VAL A 32 -6.69 10.12 -6.50
N PRO A 33 -6.79 11.37 -6.03
CA PRO A 33 -6.99 12.50 -6.94
C PRO A 33 -5.79 12.70 -7.88
N GLU A 34 -6.02 13.36 -9.02
CA GLU A 34 -4.95 13.68 -9.96
C GLU A 34 -3.89 14.59 -9.33
N GLY A 35 -2.61 14.27 -9.55
CA GLY A 35 -1.48 14.97 -8.94
C GLY A 35 -1.11 14.51 -7.53
N PHE A 36 -1.70 13.39 -7.07
CA PHE A 36 -1.39 12.77 -5.78
C PHE A 36 -0.68 11.44 -5.99
N ALA A 37 -0.04 10.98 -4.93
CA ALA A 37 0.56 9.67 -4.81
C ALA A 37 0.05 8.94 -3.57
N VAL A 38 0.28 7.64 -3.51
CA VAL A 38 0.01 6.79 -2.36
C VAL A 38 1.34 6.27 -1.86
N SER A 39 1.66 6.49 -0.59
CA SER A 39 2.78 5.79 0.04
C SER A 39 2.24 4.66 0.92
N ILE A 40 2.83 3.47 0.80
CA ILE A 40 2.64 2.37 1.75
C ILE A 40 3.91 2.23 2.58
N ILE A 41 3.77 1.85 3.84
CA ILE A 41 4.87 1.73 4.81
C ILE A 41 4.69 0.39 5.52
N ALA A 42 5.69 -0.47 5.51
CA ALA A 42 5.66 -1.72 6.29
C ALA A 42 5.58 -1.41 7.79
N LYS A 43 4.63 -2.04 8.49
CA LYS A 43 4.42 -1.78 9.92
C LYS A 43 5.66 -2.15 10.73
N TYR A 44 5.98 -1.31 11.72
CA TYR A 44 7.09 -1.56 12.66
C TYR A 44 6.95 -2.87 13.46
N THR A 45 5.73 -3.40 13.56
CA THR A 45 5.43 -4.66 14.25
C THR A 45 5.61 -5.89 13.38
N ASN A 46 5.83 -5.73 12.08
CA ASN A 46 6.13 -6.87 11.21
C ASN A 46 7.47 -7.48 11.63
N VAL A 47 7.57 -8.79 11.48
CA VAL A 47 8.79 -9.57 11.72
C VAL A 47 9.41 -9.99 10.38
N GLY A 48 8.56 -10.26 9.39
CA GLY A 48 8.91 -10.57 8.02
C GLY A 48 8.68 -9.42 7.06
N ARG A 49 8.86 -9.73 5.77
CA ARG A 49 8.71 -8.78 4.66
C ARG A 49 7.28 -8.61 4.23
N ILE A 50 7.00 -7.43 3.67
CA ILE A 50 5.78 -7.19 2.89
C ILE A 50 6.14 -7.20 1.42
N PHE A 51 5.38 -7.93 0.63
CA PHE A 51 5.50 -7.97 -0.82
C PHE A 51 4.39 -7.12 -1.43
N TYR A 52 4.66 -6.45 -2.55
CA TYR A 52 3.67 -5.62 -3.22
C TYR A 52 3.67 -5.82 -4.73
N GLY A 53 2.53 -5.52 -5.35
CA GLY A 53 2.33 -5.64 -6.78
C GLY A 53 1.15 -4.82 -7.30
N GLY A 54 1.12 -4.58 -8.62
CA GLY A 54 -0.02 -3.96 -9.30
C GLY A 54 -1.19 -4.94 -9.49
N THR A 55 -0.90 -6.22 -9.38
CA THR A 55 -1.83 -7.34 -9.45
C THR A 55 -1.64 -8.28 -8.27
N LYS A 56 -2.64 -9.14 -8.04
CA LYS A 56 -2.57 -10.20 -7.02
C LYS A 56 -1.35 -11.11 -7.26
N ASP A 57 -1.21 -11.61 -8.48
CA ASP A 57 -0.15 -12.54 -8.87
C ASP A 57 1.25 -11.96 -8.69
N GLU A 58 1.46 -10.66 -8.98
CA GLU A 58 2.77 -10.01 -8.78
C GLU A 58 3.15 -9.91 -7.30
N ALA A 59 2.18 -9.61 -6.44
CA ALA A 59 2.38 -9.55 -5.00
C ALA A 59 2.67 -10.94 -4.44
N GLU A 60 1.93 -11.99 -4.85
CA GLU A 60 2.16 -13.39 -4.43
C GLU A 60 3.45 -13.99 -5.01
N ALA A 61 3.94 -13.48 -6.14
CA ALA A 61 5.21 -13.88 -6.73
C ALA A 61 6.43 -13.23 -6.05
N HIS A 62 6.22 -12.37 -5.04
CA HIS A 62 7.26 -11.72 -4.24
C HIS A 62 8.30 -10.96 -5.09
N THR A 63 7.84 -10.33 -6.17
CA THR A 63 8.72 -9.64 -7.14
C THR A 63 9.35 -8.35 -6.62
N ALA A 64 8.69 -7.70 -5.66
CA ALA A 64 9.18 -6.52 -4.96
C ALA A 64 8.75 -6.60 -3.48
N ASN A 65 9.56 -6.04 -2.58
CA ASN A 65 9.34 -6.13 -1.15
C ASN A 65 9.74 -4.87 -0.39
N LEU A 66 9.25 -4.78 0.85
CA LEU A 66 9.62 -3.81 1.87
C LEU A 66 10.10 -4.58 3.10
N ASP A 67 11.26 -4.18 3.65
CA ASP A 67 11.62 -4.58 5.00
C ASP A 67 10.83 -3.71 6.02
N VAL A 68 10.97 -4.01 7.31
CA VAL A 68 10.25 -3.29 8.38
C VAL A 68 10.54 -1.79 8.33
N GLU A 69 9.48 -0.96 8.40
CA GLU A 69 9.51 0.51 8.29
C GLU A 69 9.94 1.08 6.91
N ASP A 70 10.29 0.24 5.94
CA ASP A 70 10.47 0.69 4.55
C ASP A 70 9.15 1.17 3.96
N TYR A 71 9.26 2.05 2.97
CA TYR A 71 8.12 2.60 2.26
C TYR A 71 8.33 2.66 0.76
N GLU A 72 7.23 2.55 0.02
CA GLU A 72 7.19 2.74 -1.44
C GLU A 72 6.09 3.73 -1.81
N THR A 73 6.26 4.47 -2.90
CA THR A 73 5.30 5.48 -3.37
C THR A 73 4.83 5.21 -4.79
N PHE A 74 3.51 5.17 -4.96
CA PHE A 74 2.84 4.83 -6.21
C PHE A 74 2.00 5.97 -6.75
N TYR A 75 1.97 6.11 -8.07
CA TYR A 75 1.14 7.08 -8.80
C TYR A 75 -0.02 6.34 -9.49
N VAL A 76 -1.02 5.95 -8.70
CA VAL A 76 -2.22 5.23 -9.15
C VAL A 76 -3.46 6.09 -8.94
N THR A 77 -4.53 5.81 -9.67
CA THR A 77 -5.82 6.53 -9.54
C THR A 77 -6.73 5.97 -8.45
N ASN A 78 -6.42 4.78 -7.92
CA ASN A 78 -7.19 4.13 -6.84
C ASN A 78 -6.30 3.12 -6.10
N LEU A 79 -6.48 2.97 -4.79
CA LEU A 79 -5.72 2.01 -3.97
C LEU A 79 -6.03 0.55 -4.30
N ASN A 80 -7.12 0.27 -5.01
CA ASN A 80 -7.42 -1.08 -5.51
C ASN A 80 -6.45 -1.57 -6.59
N LYS A 81 -5.53 -0.71 -7.03
CA LYS A 81 -4.42 -1.03 -7.93
C LYS A 81 -3.16 -1.50 -7.20
N ILE A 82 -3.17 -1.51 -5.87
CA ILE A 82 -2.05 -1.96 -5.05
C ILE A 82 -2.50 -3.21 -4.30
N TRP A 83 -1.78 -4.30 -4.50
CA TRP A 83 -1.92 -5.55 -3.77
C TRP A 83 -0.71 -5.74 -2.88
N ILE A 84 -0.93 -6.33 -1.70
CA ILE A 84 0.14 -6.73 -0.79
C ILE A 84 -0.01 -8.19 -0.39
N ASP A 85 1.12 -8.86 -0.22
CA ASP A 85 1.24 -10.13 0.48
C ASP A 85 2.21 -9.96 1.65
N ALA A 86 2.21 -10.89 2.58
CA ALA A 86 3.10 -10.88 3.73
C ALA A 86 3.83 -12.20 3.90
N GLU A 87 5.02 -12.15 4.50
CA GLU A 87 5.78 -13.34 4.86
C GLU A 87 5.14 -14.11 6.03
N ASN A 88 4.49 -13.41 6.97
CA ASN A 88 3.74 -14.03 8.06
C ASN A 88 2.27 -13.54 8.13
N ASP A 89 1.39 -14.42 8.61
CA ASP A 89 -0.02 -14.09 8.87
C ASP A 89 -0.15 -12.90 9.85
N GLY A 90 -1.04 -11.97 9.55
CA GLY A 90 -1.34 -10.83 10.42
C GLY A 90 -0.37 -9.65 10.29
N GLU A 91 0.63 -9.73 9.41
CA GLU A 91 1.51 -8.61 9.07
C GLU A 91 0.85 -7.66 8.06
N GLY A 92 1.40 -6.45 7.92
CA GLY A 92 0.80 -5.49 7.00
C GLY A 92 1.51 -4.16 6.86
N ILE A 93 0.75 -3.19 6.37
CA ILE A 93 1.22 -1.84 6.03
C ILE A 93 0.30 -0.78 6.59
N ASP A 94 0.87 0.40 6.81
CA ASP A 94 0.13 1.67 6.88
C ASP A 94 0.19 2.35 5.51
N TYR A 95 -0.88 3.02 5.09
CA TYR A 95 -0.90 3.78 3.85
C TYR A 95 -1.32 5.23 4.08
N LYS A 96 -0.86 6.12 3.19
CA LYS A 96 -1.23 7.54 3.16
C LYS A 96 -1.32 8.04 1.73
N VAL A 97 -2.34 8.85 1.45
CA VAL A 97 -2.42 9.62 0.19
C VAL A 97 -1.71 10.95 0.40
N VAL A 98 -0.72 11.27 -0.44
CA VAL A 98 0.13 12.47 -0.36
C VAL A 98 0.10 13.22 -1.69
N GLN A 99 0.42 14.51 -1.66
CA GLN A 99 0.50 15.38 -2.84
C GLN A 99 1.96 15.74 -3.11
#